data_AF-A0A1H8XFJ9-F1
#
_entry.id   AF-A0A1H8XFJ9-F1
#
_cell.length_a   1.000
_cell.length_b   1.000
_cell.length_c   1.000
_cell.angle_alpha   90.00
_cell.angle_beta   90.00
_cell.angle_gamma   90.00
#
_symmetry.space_group_name_H-M   'P 1'
#
loop_
_entity.id
_entity.type
_entity.pdbx_description
1 polymer ?
#
loop_
_entity_poly.entity_id
_entity_poly.type
_entity_poly.pdbx_seq_one_letter_code
_entity_poly.pdbx_strand_id
1 'polypeptide(L)'
;MEADELDALRFEDPAARRTGLLALRPPAADTNWWLGVVQHVTLRATGPGTPDGERRAWAELAVAALETALETGGLDGREVATREAGLSLALPAGVRPEGLRPDRVARRCLDLAGMTPAEAAGTRWSLRAEDVPVMRRLRRVRIMVAPALALSSQLEDEELRRELDEWETVVPTLP
;
A
#
# COMPACT_ATOMS: atom_id res chain seq x y z
N MET A 1 -17.10 0.75 -16.77
CA MET A 1 -17.11 1.54 -15.53
C MET A 1 -17.30 2.97 -15.96
N GLU A 2 -18.47 3.53 -15.68
CA GLU A 2 -18.74 4.92 -16.01
C GLU A 2 -17.95 5.77 -15.00
N ALA A 3 -17.08 6.66 -15.50
CA ALA A 3 -16.19 7.46 -14.65
C ALA A 3 -16.99 8.35 -13.68
N ASP A 4 -18.22 8.69 -14.05
CA ASP A 4 -19.14 9.54 -13.30
C ASP A 4 -19.66 8.82 -12.04
N GLU A 5 -19.83 7.50 -12.08
CA GLU A 5 -20.28 6.72 -10.92
C GLU A 5 -19.20 6.64 -9.84
N LEU A 6 -17.93 6.45 -10.22
CA LEU A 6 -16.81 6.52 -9.27
C LEU A 6 -16.60 7.93 -8.72
N ASP A 7 -16.82 8.96 -9.53
CA ASP A 7 -16.72 10.36 -9.09
C ASP A 7 -17.77 10.68 -8.02
N ALA A 8 -18.99 10.16 -8.16
CA ALA A 8 -20.02 10.33 -7.13
C ALA A 8 -19.60 9.72 -5.78
N LEU A 9 -18.99 8.53 -5.78
CA LEU A 9 -18.60 7.82 -4.55
C LEU A 9 -17.59 8.58 -3.69
N ARG A 10 -16.79 9.50 -4.23
CA ARG A 10 -15.80 10.23 -3.41
C ARG A 10 -16.45 11.15 -2.36
N PHE A 11 -17.69 11.57 -2.61
CA PHE A 11 -18.46 12.42 -1.71
C PHE A 11 -19.29 11.65 -0.68
N GLU A 12 -19.41 10.35 -0.86
CA GLU A 12 -20.18 9.47 0.03
C GLU A 12 -19.44 9.21 1.35
N ASP A 13 -20.18 8.81 2.37
CA ASP A 13 -19.59 8.35 3.63
C ASP A 13 -18.83 7.01 3.45
N PRO A 14 -17.97 6.61 4.41
CA PRO A 14 -17.18 5.38 4.28
C PRO A 14 -17.99 4.10 4.05
N ALA A 15 -19.16 3.95 4.69
CA ALA A 15 -19.99 2.75 4.53
C ALA A 15 -20.70 2.74 3.17
N ALA A 16 -21.14 3.91 2.72
CA ALA A 16 -21.75 4.13 1.41
C ALA A 16 -20.74 3.91 0.27
N ARG A 17 -19.48 4.36 0.42
CA ARG A 17 -18.37 4.08 -0.52
C ARG A 17 -18.20 2.59 -0.78
N ARG A 18 -18.10 1.80 0.29
CA ARG A 18 -17.95 0.34 0.19
C ARG A 18 -19.13 -0.30 -0.54
N THR A 19 -20.35 0.06 -0.15
CA THR A 19 -21.58 -0.46 -0.78
C THR A 19 -21.64 -0.09 -2.26
N GLY A 20 -21.31 1.15 -2.60
CA GLY A 20 -21.24 1.63 -3.98
C GLY A 20 -20.19 0.90 -4.81
N LEU A 21 -18.96 0.72 -4.29
CA LEU A 21 -17.90 -0.02 -4.97
C LEU A 21 -18.32 -1.46 -5.28
N LEU A 22 -19.01 -2.13 -4.35
CA LEU A 22 -19.55 -3.47 -4.56
C LEU A 22 -20.69 -3.49 -5.59
N ALA A 23 -21.53 -2.46 -5.62
CA ALA A 23 -22.60 -2.33 -6.61
C ALA A 23 -22.07 -2.09 -8.03
N LEU A 24 -20.97 -1.34 -8.16
CA LEU A 24 -20.30 -1.08 -9.44
C LEU A 24 -19.50 -2.28 -9.97
N ARG A 25 -19.27 -3.30 -9.13
CA ARG A 25 -18.46 -4.47 -9.49
C ARG A 25 -19.22 -5.39 -10.44
N PRO A 26 -18.73 -5.62 -11.68
CA PRO A 26 -19.32 -6.62 -12.57
C PRO A 26 -19.28 -8.03 -11.97
N PRO A 27 -20.22 -8.93 -12.29
CA PRO A 27 -20.21 -10.31 -11.80
C PRO A 27 -18.93 -11.09 -12.12
N ALA A 28 -18.28 -10.78 -13.25
CA ALA A 28 -17.02 -11.39 -13.69
C ALA A 28 -15.77 -10.60 -13.28
N ALA A 29 -15.89 -9.64 -12.37
CA ALA A 29 -14.77 -8.81 -11.95
C ALA A 29 -13.72 -9.61 -11.17
N ASP A 30 -12.50 -9.57 -11.69
CA ASP A 30 -11.31 -10.19 -11.13
C ASP A 30 -10.37 -9.14 -10.52
N THR A 31 -9.14 -9.55 -10.20
CA THR A 31 -8.07 -8.67 -9.74
C THR A 31 -7.84 -7.48 -10.67
N ASN A 32 -7.93 -7.65 -12.00
CA ASN A 32 -7.67 -6.57 -12.95
C ASN A 32 -8.72 -5.45 -12.85
N TRP A 33 -9.96 -5.79 -12.54
CA TRP A 33 -10.99 -4.79 -12.30
C TRP A 33 -10.64 -3.91 -11.09
N TRP A 34 -10.27 -4.51 -9.96
CA TRP A 34 -9.83 -3.77 -8.77
C TRP A 34 -8.60 -2.92 -9.03
N LEU A 35 -7.63 -3.44 -9.80
CA LEU A 35 -6.46 -2.68 -10.21
C LEU A 35 -6.84 -1.45 -11.04
N GLY A 36 -7.81 -1.59 -11.96
CA GLY A 36 -8.33 -0.48 -12.74
C GLY A 36 -9.00 0.59 -11.88
N VAL A 37 -9.83 0.19 -10.92
CA VAL A 37 -10.47 1.11 -9.96
C VAL A 37 -9.40 1.85 -9.15
N VAL A 38 -8.48 1.12 -8.52
CA VAL A 38 -7.45 1.70 -7.65
C VAL A 38 -6.51 2.61 -8.44
N GLN A 39 -6.12 2.23 -9.66
CA GLN A 39 -5.32 3.08 -10.53
C GLN A 39 -6.06 4.38 -10.86
N HIS A 40 -7.34 4.30 -11.22
CA HIS A 40 -8.14 5.48 -11.55
C HIS A 40 -8.21 6.47 -10.39
N VAL A 41 -8.60 6.02 -9.19
CA VAL A 41 -8.74 6.89 -8.02
C VAL A 41 -7.39 7.40 -7.52
N THR A 42 -6.31 6.61 -7.64
CA THR A 42 -4.94 7.04 -7.30
C THR A 42 -4.45 8.15 -8.23
N LEU A 43 -4.72 8.04 -9.54
CA LEU A 43 -4.35 9.09 -10.51
C LEU A 43 -5.08 10.41 -10.21
N ARG A 44 -6.33 10.34 -9.76
CA ARG A 44 -7.09 11.53 -9.35
C ARG A 44 -6.59 12.13 -8.04
N ALA A 45 -6.20 11.29 -7.08
CA ALA A 45 -5.66 11.75 -5.80
C ALA A 45 -4.27 12.43 -5.94
N THR A 46 -3.45 11.92 -6.87
CA THR A 46 -2.04 12.35 -7.03
C THR A 46 -1.81 13.25 -8.25
N GLY A 47 -2.82 13.45 -9.09
CA GLY A 47 -2.70 14.21 -10.34
C GLY A 47 -2.22 15.65 -10.15
N PRO A 48 -1.43 16.20 -11.09
CA PRO A 48 -1.00 17.60 -11.01
C PRO A 48 -2.20 18.55 -11.14
N GLY A 49 -2.18 19.65 -10.37
CA GLY A 49 -3.22 20.69 -10.44
C GLY A 49 -4.56 20.34 -9.76
N THR A 50 -4.73 19.14 -9.21
CA THR A 50 -5.91 18.79 -8.42
C THR A 50 -5.95 19.59 -7.09
N PRO A 51 -7.07 20.26 -6.75
CA PRO A 51 -7.20 20.96 -5.47
C PRO A 51 -7.14 20.03 -4.27
N ASP A 52 -6.60 20.50 -3.15
CA ASP A 52 -6.35 19.69 -1.94
C ASP A 52 -7.60 19.00 -1.38
N GLY A 53 -8.75 19.68 -1.37
CA GLY A 53 -10.02 19.07 -0.95
C GLY A 53 -10.45 17.90 -1.84
N GLU A 54 -10.21 18.01 -3.15
CA GLU A 54 -10.48 16.93 -4.08
C GLU A 54 -9.48 15.79 -3.95
N ARG A 55 -8.18 16.11 -3.77
CA ARG A 55 -7.14 15.10 -3.51
C ARG A 55 -7.49 14.24 -2.33
N ARG A 56 -7.93 14.87 -1.23
CA ARG A 56 -8.33 14.17 -0.01
C ARG A 56 -9.50 13.24 -0.26
N ALA A 57 -10.58 13.72 -0.90
CA ALA A 57 -11.74 12.88 -1.22
C ALA A 57 -11.37 11.67 -2.09
N TRP A 58 -10.53 11.88 -3.12
CA TRP A 58 -10.02 10.80 -3.95
C TRP A 58 -9.11 9.82 -3.20
N ALA A 59 -8.26 10.32 -2.30
CA ALA A 59 -7.40 9.49 -1.47
C ALA A 59 -8.23 8.63 -0.51
N GLU A 60 -9.29 9.17 0.09
CA GLU A 60 -10.20 8.40 0.94
C GLU A 60 -10.94 7.32 0.16
N LEU A 61 -11.39 7.61 -1.07
CA LEU A 61 -11.98 6.61 -1.95
C LEU A 61 -10.96 5.54 -2.37
N ALA A 62 -9.69 5.93 -2.59
CA ALA A 62 -8.61 4.99 -2.89
C ALA A 62 -8.38 4.01 -1.74
N VAL A 63 -8.37 4.49 -0.50
CA VAL A 63 -8.30 3.63 0.70
C VAL A 63 -9.50 2.69 0.76
N ALA A 64 -10.73 3.21 0.58
CA ALA A 64 -11.93 2.38 0.60
C ALA A 64 -11.90 1.30 -0.50
N ALA A 65 -11.41 1.62 -1.70
CA ALA A 65 -11.25 0.66 -2.79
C ALA A 65 -10.22 -0.43 -2.46
N LEU A 66 -9.08 -0.05 -1.87
CA LEU A 66 -8.04 -0.98 -1.43
C LEU A 66 -8.53 -1.93 -0.33
N GLU A 67 -9.21 -1.40 0.68
CA GLU A 67 -9.79 -2.19 1.78
C GLU A 67 -10.89 -3.13 1.27
N THR A 68 -11.80 -2.64 0.42
CA THR A 68 -12.85 -3.48 -0.16
C THR A 68 -12.27 -4.57 -1.06
N ALA A 69 -11.24 -4.26 -1.84
CA ALA A 69 -10.54 -5.24 -2.67
C ALA A 69 -9.87 -6.33 -1.82
N LEU A 70 -9.27 -5.96 -0.68
CA LEU A 70 -8.69 -6.93 0.26
C LEU A 70 -9.77 -7.85 0.87
N GLU A 71 -10.84 -7.27 1.38
CA GLU A 71 -11.93 -8.00 2.03
C GLU A 71 -12.64 -8.98 1.09
N THR A 72 -12.79 -8.60 -0.18
CA THR A 72 -13.42 -9.44 -1.21
C THR A 72 -12.45 -10.43 -1.86
N GLY A 73 -11.19 -10.45 -1.45
CA GLY A 73 -10.14 -11.31 -2.02
C GLY A 73 -9.71 -10.92 -3.44
N GLY A 74 -10.05 -9.70 -3.88
CA GLY A 74 -9.66 -9.17 -5.19
C GLY A 74 -8.20 -8.74 -5.26
N LEU A 75 -7.63 -8.27 -4.14
CA LEU A 75 -6.21 -7.98 -3.96
C LEU A 75 -5.70 -8.67 -2.69
N ASP A 76 -4.42 -9.03 -2.69
CA ASP A 76 -3.76 -9.54 -1.48
C ASP A 76 -3.23 -8.42 -0.58
N GLY A 77 -2.90 -8.75 0.67
CA GLY A 77 -2.45 -7.77 1.64
C GLY A 77 -1.15 -7.04 1.26
N ARG A 78 -0.23 -7.70 0.54
CA ARG A 78 1.05 -7.11 0.12
C ARG A 78 0.83 -6.09 -0.99
N GLU A 79 -0.03 -6.43 -1.93
CA GLU A 79 -0.42 -5.58 -3.06
C GLU A 79 -1.13 -4.31 -2.59
N VAL A 80 -1.97 -4.43 -1.55
CA VAL A 80 -2.64 -3.31 -0.89
C VAL A 80 -1.64 -2.43 -0.14
N ALA A 81 -0.81 -3.00 0.74
CA ALA A 81 0.15 -2.22 1.53
C ALA A 81 1.17 -1.46 0.65
N THR A 82 1.60 -2.06 -0.45
CA THR A 82 2.50 -1.40 -1.41
C THR A 82 1.84 -0.18 -2.06
N ARG A 83 0.54 -0.25 -2.36
CA ARG A 83 -0.23 0.88 -2.93
C ARG A 83 -0.51 1.96 -1.89
N GLU A 84 -0.84 1.57 -0.67
CA GLU A 84 -0.98 2.52 0.44
C GLU A 84 0.32 3.27 0.68
N ALA A 85 1.47 2.60 0.62
CA ALA A 85 2.78 3.24 0.73
C ALA A 85 3.03 4.23 -0.40
N GLY A 86 2.73 3.86 -1.64
CA GLY A 86 2.83 4.77 -2.79
C GLY A 86 1.92 5.99 -2.67
N LEU A 87 0.66 5.79 -2.25
CA LEU A 87 -0.30 6.88 -2.00
C LEU A 87 0.16 7.78 -0.85
N SER A 88 0.60 7.18 0.26
CA SER A 88 1.11 7.92 1.42
C SER A 88 2.28 8.81 1.02
N LEU A 89 3.25 8.26 0.28
CA LEU A 89 4.42 8.99 -0.20
C LEU A 89 4.05 10.13 -1.15
N ALA A 90 3.08 9.93 -2.04
CA ALA A 90 2.69 10.90 -3.06
C ALA A 90 1.79 12.04 -2.55
N LEU A 91 1.09 11.83 -1.43
CA LEU A 91 0.14 12.81 -0.88
C LEU A 91 0.82 13.75 0.12
N PRO A 92 0.60 15.08 0.01
CA PRO A 92 0.98 16.03 1.05
C PRO A 92 0.36 15.69 2.42
N ALA A 93 1.07 16.01 3.51
CA ALA A 93 0.63 15.66 4.87
C ALA A 93 -0.79 16.17 5.22
N GLY A 94 -1.16 17.38 4.80
CA GLY A 94 -2.47 17.97 5.10
C GLY A 94 -3.66 17.34 4.36
N VAL A 95 -3.41 16.63 3.25
CA VAL A 95 -4.47 15.97 2.45
C VAL A 95 -4.55 14.47 2.69
N ARG A 96 -3.59 13.91 3.41
CA ARG A 96 -3.48 12.48 3.67
C ARG A 96 -4.58 12.01 4.64
N PRO A 97 -5.42 11.03 4.26
CA PRO A 97 -6.35 10.37 5.16
C PRO A 97 -5.63 9.64 6.31
N GLU A 98 -6.31 9.42 7.43
CA GLU A 98 -5.74 8.75 8.62
C GLU A 98 -5.17 7.36 8.29
N GLY A 99 -5.87 6.60 7.43
CA GLY A 99 -5.42 5.26 6.99
C GLY A 99 -4.10 5.28 6.21
N LEU A 100 -3.70 6.44 5.67
CA LEU A 100 -2.47 6.60 4.90
C LEU A 100 -1.33 7.24 5.68
N ARG A 101 -1.48 7.51 6.99
CA ARG A 101 -0.38 8.07 7.81
C ARG A 101 0.90 7.23 7.69
N PRO A 102 2.09 7.86 7.50
CA PRO A 102 3.34 7.15 7.21
C PRO A 102 3.65 6.06 8.23
N ASP A 103 3.51 6.34 9.54
CA ASP A 103 3.80 5.37 10.59
C ASP A 103 2.91 4.12 10.48
N ARG A 104 1.62 4.31 10.20
CA ARG A 104 0.65 3.22 10.06
C ARG A 104 0.97 2.36 8.84
N VAL A 105 1.27 3.00 7.72
CA VAL A 105 1.54 2.30 6.45
C VAL A 105 2.88 1.58 6.50
N ALA A 106 3.92 2.23 7.02
CA ALA A 106 5.23 1.62 7.21
C ALA A 106 5.15 0.41 8.15
N ARG A 107 4.44 0.52 9.28
CA ARG A 107 4.22 -0.60 10.20
C ARG A 107 3.49 -1.77 9.53
N ARG A 108 2.42 -1.50 8.77
CA ARG A 108 1.71 -2.53 7.99
C ARG A 108 2.62 -3.25 7.00
N CYS A 109 3.50 -2.51 6.33
CA CYS A 109 4.50 -3.09 5.44
C CYS A 109 5.46 -4.04 6.18
N LEU A 110 5.98 -3.63 7.34
CA LEU A 110 6.86 -4.47 8.16
C LEU A 110 6.15 -5.71 8.71
N ASP A 111 4.90 -5.57 9.19
CA ASP A 111 4.07 -6.69 9.63
C ASP A 111 3.90 -7.74 8.52
N LEU A 112 3.68 -7.30 7.28
CA LEU A 112 3.54 -8.17 6.10
C LEU A 112 4.87 -8.72 5.58
N ALA A 113 5.99 -8.08 5.90
CA ALA A 113 7.32 -8.63 5.66
C ALA A 113 7.52 -9.90 6.50
N GLY A 114 6.99 -9.92 7.74
CA GLY A 114 6.91 -11.10 8.59
C GLY A 114 8.30 -11.64 8.98
N MET A 115 9.25 -10.73 9.14
CA MET A 115 10.64 -10.98 9.50
C MET A 115 11.18 -9.69 10.11
N THR A 116 12.12 -9.79 11.05
CA THR A 116 12.86 -8.65 11.62
C THR A 116 14.18 -8.39 10.87
N PRO A 117 14.82 -7.22 11.03
CA PRO A 117 16.14 -6.96 10.42
C PRO A 117 17.18 -8.01 10.79
N ALA A 118 17.24 -8.38 12.08
CA ALA A 118 18.19 -9.36 12.59
C ALA A 118 17.97 -10.77 12.01
N GLU A 119 16.72 -11.22 11.88
CA GLU A 119 16.39 -12.50 11.25
C GLU A 119 16.76 -12.51 9.77
N ALA A 120 16.51 -11.41 9.05
CA ALA A 120 16.85 -11.29 7.64
C ALA A 120 18.37 -11.32 7.42
N ALA A 121 19.13 -10.57 8.23
CA ALA A 121 20.59 -10.56 8.19
C ALA A 121 21.21 -11.92 8.56
N GLY A 122 20.60 -12.64 9.51
CA GLY A 122 21.05 -13.97 9.92
C GLY A 122 20.67 -15.11 8.96
N THR A 123 19.75 -14.87 8.03
CA THR A 123 19.28 -15.89 7.08
C THR A 123 20.32 -16.10 5.98
N ARG A 124 21.05 -17.21 6.05
CA ARG A 124 22.03 -17.60 5.03
C ARG A 124 21.32 -17.99 3.74
N TRP A 125 21.84 -17.49 2.61
CA TRP A 125 21.41 -17.87 1.28
C TRP A 125 22.59 -17.77 0.30
N SER A 126 22.50 -18.50 -0.80
CA SER A 126 23.46 -18.43 -1.92
C SER A 126 22.72 -18.62 -3.25
N LEU A 127 23.40 -18.42 -4.38
CA LEU A 127 22.81 -18.61 -5.72
C LEU A 127 22.68 -20.10 -6.12
N ARG A 128 22.47 -21.00 -5.15
CA ARG A 128 22.30 -22.43 -5.36
C ARG A 128 20.84 -22.80 -5.53
N ALA A 129 20.58 -23.89 -6.26
CA ALA A 129 19.22 -24.37 -6.51
C ALA A 129 18.48 -24.73 -5.21
N GLU A 130 19.19 -25.29 -4.21
CA GLU A 130 18.62 -25.62 -2.90
C GLU A 130 18.10 -24.39 -2.12
N ASP A 131 18.66 -23.21 -2.37
CA ASP A 131 18.33 -21.97 -1.65
C ASP A 131 17.19 -21.17 -2.30
N VAL A 132 16.67 -21.61 -3.46
CA VAL A 132 15.59 -20.90 -4.18
C VAL A 132 14.37 -20.57 -3.29
N PRO A 133 13.87 -21.48 -2.42
CA PRO A 133 12.77 -21.14 -1.51
C PRO A 133 13.13 -20.02 -0.51
N VAL A 134 14.35 -20.03 0.01
CA VAL A 134 14.87 -19.01 0.94
C VAL A 134 14.99 -17.67 0.23
N MET A 135 15.58 -17.65 -0.98
CA MET A 135 15.68 -16.44 -1.80
C MET A 135 14.30 -15.85 -2.10
N ARG A 136 13.32 -16.68 -2.47
CA ARG A 136 11.94 -16.23 -2.71
C ARG A 136 11.31 -15.62 -1.44
N ARG A 137 11.59 -16.19 -0.26
CA ARG A 137 11.14 -15.61 1.01
C ARG A 137 11.78 -14.24 1.25
N LEU A 138 13.11 -14.13 1.14
CA LEU A 138 13.82 -12.87 1.36
C LEU A 138 13.44 -11.79 0.33
N ARG A 139 13.16 -12.16 -0.92
CA ARG A 139 12.60 -11.22 -1.91
C ARG A 139 11.25 -10.68 -1.49
N ARG A 140 10.37 -11.51 -0.93
CA ARG A 140 9.07 -11.04 -0.42
C ARG A 140 9.24 -10.09 0.77
N VAL A 141 10.21 -10.34 1.65
CA VAL A 141 10.59 -9.41 2.72
C VAL A 141 11.03 -8.09 2.12
N ARG A 142 12.00 -8.10 1.19
CA ARG A 142 12.51 -6.90 0.51
C ARG A 142 11.40 -6.09 -0.18
N ILE A 143 10.48 -6.77 -0.87
CA ILE A 143 9.34 -6.12 -1.54
C ILE A 143 8.47 -5.34 -0.56
N MET A 144 8.32 -5.83 0.68
CA MET A 144 7.53 -5.15 1.70
C MET A 144 8.31 -4.09 2.47
N VAL A 145 9.60 -4.31 2.73
CA VAL A 145 10.43 -3.36 3.47
C VAL A 145 10.76 -2.13 2.63
N ALA A 146 11.00 -2.27 1.32
CA ALA A 146 11.38 -1.14 0.46
C ALA A 146 10.35 0.01 0.45
N PRO A 147 9.03 -0.25 0.32
CA PRO A 147 8.02 0.81 0.47
C PRO A 147 7.98 1.45 1.85
N ALA A 148 8.26 0.70 2.92
CA ALA A 148 8.34 1.26 4.28
C ALA A 148 9.55 2.20 4.43
N LEU A 149 10.72 1.80 3.90
CA LEU A 149 11.92 2.64 3.88
C LEU A 149 11.70 3.95 3.12
N ALA A 150 10.92 3.93 2.03
CA ALA A 150 10.60 5.15 1.28
C ALA A 150 9.81 6.18 2.10
N LEU A 151 9.18 5.77 3.20
CA LEU A 151 8.42 6.64 4.10
C LEU A 151 9.25 7.15 5.30
N SER A 152 10.50 6.70 5.48
CA SER A 152 11.30 6.92 6.70
C SER A 152 11.45 8.38 7.10
N SER A 153 11.61 9.27 6.13
CA SER A 153 11.76 10.73 6.34
C SER A 153 10.48 11.42 6.81
N GLN A 154 9.34 10.74 6.78
CA GLN A 154 8.02 11.27 7.12
C GLN A 154 7.43 10.65 8.39
N LEU A 155 8.18 9.77 9.06
CA LEU A 155 7.72 9.09 10.27
C LEU A 155 7.79 10.02 11.47
N GLU A 156 6.80 9.91 12.34
CA GLU A 156 6.78 10.58 13.64
C GLU A 156 7.25 9.62 14.75
N ASP A 157 7.02 8.32 14.58
CA ASP A 157 7.38 7.28 15.54
C ASP A 157 8.89 6.97 15.53
N GLU A 158 9.58 7.33 16.62
CA GLU A 158 11.03 7.13 16.76
C GLU A 158 11.45 5.66 16.90
N GLU A 159 10.59 4.78 17.41
CA GLU A 159 10.88 3.35 17.48
C GLU A 159 10.83 2.73 16.09
N LEU A 160 9.77 3.04 15.34
CA LEU A 160 9.63 2.59 13.96
C LEU A 160 10.74 3.14 13.07
N ARG A 161 11.16 4.40 13.28
CA ARG A 161 12.29 4.99 12.55
C ARG A 161 13.59 4.21 12.81
N ARG A 162 13.89 3.88 14.08
CA ARG A 162 15.07 3.07 14.43
C ARG A 162 15.04 1.68 13.80
N GLU A 163 13.89 1.02 13.78
CA GLU A 163 13.76 -0.29 13.11
C GLU A 163 14.04 -0.16 11.60
N LEU A 164 13.56 0.92 10.96
CA LEU A 164 13.82 1.16 9.54
C LEU A 164 15.27 1.53 9.24
N ASP A 165 15.97 2.22 10.14
CA ASP A 165 17.40 2.47 10.02
C ASP A 165 18.19 1.13 10.00
N GLU A 166 17.78 0.15 10.81
CA GLU A 166 18.36 -1.19 10.76
C GLU A 166 18.05 -1.87 9.42
N TRP A 167 16.80 -1.81 8.96
CA TRP A 167 16.40 -2.34 7.66
C TRP A 167 17.17 -1.73 6.49
N GLU A 168 17.50 -0.44 6.54
CA GLU A 168 18.28 0.25 5.50
C GLU A 168 19.66 -0.40 5.30
N THR A 169 20.26 -0.92 6.38
CA THR A 169 21.53 -1.66 6.30
C THR A 169 21.37 -3.08 5.76
N VAL A 170 20.24 -3.74 6.03
CA VAL A 170 19.99 -5.15 5.69
C VAL A 170 19.49 -5.32 4.27
N VAL A 171 18.54 -4.48 3.82
CA VAL A 171 17.88 -4.58 2.51
C VAL A 171 18.85 -4.72 1.32
N PRO A 172 19.96 -3.97 1.24
CA PRO A 172 20.93 -4.11 0.15
C PRO A 172 21.59 -5.50 0.06
N THR A 173 21.59 -6.26 1.15
CA THR A 173 22.17 -7.62 1.23
C THR A 173 21.19 -8.72 0.83
N LEU A 174 19.90 -8.38 0.66
CA LEU A 174 18.85 -9.32 0.29
C LEU A 174 18.85 -9.60 -1.23
N PRO A 175 18.41 -10.80 -1.66
CA PRO A 175 18.36 -11.22 -3.07
C PRO A 175 17.30 -10.52 -3.93
#